data_AF-A0AAU0V9W0-F1
#
_entry.id   AF-A0AAU0V9W0-F1
#
_cell.length_a   1.000
_cell.length_b   1.000
_cell.length_c   1.000
_cell.angle_alpha   90.00
_cell.angle_beta   90.00
_cell.angle_gamma   90.00
#
_symmetry.space_group_name_H-M   'P 1'
#
loop_
_entity.id
_entity.type
_entity.pdbx_description
1 polymer ?
#
loop_
_entity_poly.entity_id
_entity_poly.type
_entity_poly.pdbx_seq_one_letter_code
_entity_poly.pdbx_strand_id
1 'polypeptide(L)'
;MNTSATLLPAVVRPAAEDLRWLSSDHCAARVLDLLDGLGWVIVDTPEANVHATSPDGRVYVGWLPEDITAWKRGIVWHVRVQPAHGDAWVQEFGIHTPSEAVAGFLAVLVTHSSR
;
A
#
# COMPACT_ATOMS: atom_id res chain seq x y z
N MET A 1 -36.05 4.81 -31.54
CA MET A 1 -35.45 4.01 -30.46
C MET A 1 -33.94 4.15 -30.57
N ASN A 2 -33.32 4.93 -29.68
CA ASN A 2 -31.85 5.05 -29.65
C ASN A 2 -31.32 4.06 -28.62
N THR A 3 -30.64 3.02 -29.10
CA THR A 3 -29.84 2.12 -28.26
C THR A 3 -28.60 2.88 -27.79
N SER A 4 -28.57 3.25 -26.50
CA SER A 4 -27.34 3.69 -25.85
C SER A 4 -26.39 2.49 -25.82
N ALA A 5 -25.32 2.56 -26.62
CA ALA A 5 -24.23 1.61 -26.52
C ALA A 5 -23.48 1.89 -25.22
N THR A 6 -23.51 0.94 -24.28
CA THR A 6 -22.67 0.95 -23.09
C THR A 6 -21.21 0.99 -23.55
N LEU A 7 -20.56 2.14 -23.43
CA LEU A 7 -19.12 2.28 -23.67
C LEU A 7 -18.40 1.45 -22.60
N LEU A 8 -17.95 0.26 -22.97
CA LEU A 8 -17.01 -0.50 -22.15
C LEU A 8 -15.75 0.37 -21.94
N PRO A 9 -15.16 0.37 -20.74
CA PRO A 9 -13.90 1.07 -20.50
C PRO A 9 -12.87 0.56 -21.52
N ALA A 10 -12.13 1.50 -22.11
CA ALA A 10 -11.09 1.18 -23.09
C ALA A 10 -10.14 0.12 -22.50
N VAL A 11 -9.87 -0.94 -23.25
CA VAL A 11 -8.91 -1.96 -22.85
C VAL A 11 -7.53 -1.32 -22.81
N VAL A 12 -7.07 -0.95 -21.61
CA VAL A 12 -5.68 -0.54 -21.39
C VAL A 12 -4.84 -1.81 -21.44
N ARG A 13 -4.10 -1.99 -22.53
CA ARG A 13 -3.09 -3.04 -22.61
C ARG A 13 -1.77 -2.46 -22.08
N PRO A 14 -1.20 -3.01 -20.99
CA PRO A 14 0.13 -2.61 -20.59
C PRO A 14 1.09 -2.90 -21.76
N ALA A 15 1.96 -1.94 -22.06
CA ALA A 15 3.03 -2.16 -23.02
C ALA A 15 3.88 -3.35 -22.53
N ALA A 16 4.34 -4.19 -23.46
CA ALA A 16 5.23 -5.32 -23.18
C ALA A 16 6.66 -4.85 -22.84
N GLU A 17 6.77 -3.78 -22.07
CA GLU A 17 8.02 -3.37 -21.45
C GLU A 17 8.37 -4.40 -20.37
N ASP A 18 9.67 -4.50 -20.04
CA ASP A 18 10.17 -5.39 -18.99
C ASP A 18 9.36 -5.19 -17.70
N LEU A 19 8.39 -6.08 -17.46
CA LEU A 19 7.56 -6.13 -16.25
C LEU A 19 8.38 -6.62 -15.05
N ARG A 20 9.69 -6.31 -15.01
CA ARG A 20 10.58 -6.57 -13.89
C ARG A 20 10.06 -5.93 -12.60
N TRP A 21 9.32 -4.83 -12.72
CA TRP A 21 8.60 -4.19 -11.61
C TRP A 21 7.40 -5.00 -11.09
N LEU A 22 6.92 -6.04 -11.79
CA LEU A 22 5.95 -7.01 -11.25
C LEU A 22 6.64 -8.18 -10.53
N SER A 23 7.96 -8.28 -10.62
CA SER A 23 8.71 -9.28 -9.86
C SER A 23 8.85 -8.78 -8.43
N SER A 24 8.22 -9.50 -7.49
CA SER A 24 8.38 -9.23 -6.07
C SER A 24 9.81 -9.57 -5.65
N ASP A 25 10.65 -8.55 -5.49
CA ASP A 25 11.96 -8.65 -4.83
C ASP A 25 11.83 -8.65 -3.29
N HIS A 26 10.57 -8.66 -2.79
CA HIS A 26 10.19 -8.56 -1.39
C HIS A 26 10.70 -7.27 -0.70
N CYS A 27 11.13 -6.28 -1.48
CA CYS A 27 11.61 -5.01 -0.98
C CYS A 27 10.46 -4.03 -0.72
N ALA A 28 10.58 -3.23 0.34
CA ALA A 28 9.63 -2.17 0.65
C ALA A 28 9.79 -0.92 -0.21
N ALA A 29 10.86 -0.81 -1.01
CA ALA A 29 11.26 0.44 -1.68
C ALA A 29 10.11 1.17 -2.38
N ARG A 30 9.29 0.46 -3.17
CA ARG A 30 8.15 1.06 -3.88
C ARG A 30 7.14 1.73 -2.97
N VAL A 31 6.83 1.12 -1.83
CA VAL A 31 5.91 1.69 -0.84
C VAL A 31 6.59 2.86 -0.13
N LEU A 32 7.86 2.73 0.25
CA LEU A 32 8.59 3.78 0.96
C LEU A 32 8.76 5.05 0.10
N ASP A 33 9.11 4.90 -1.18
CA ASP A 33 9.19 6.01 -2.14
C ASP A 33 7.84 6.73 -2.29
N LEU A 34 6.73 5.98 -2.33
CA LEU A 34 5.38 6.55 -2.38
C LEU A 34 5.07 7.35 -1.11
N LEU A 35 5.34 6.79 0.07
CA LEU A 35 5.02 7.44 1.34
C LEU A 35 5.90 8.67 1.61
N ASP A 36 7.18 8.61 1.25
CA ASP A 36 8.10 9.75 1.32
C ASP A 36 7.63 10.89 0.40
N GLY A 37 7.25 10.56 -0.84
CA GLY A 37 6.69 11.53 -1.79
C GLY A 37 5.37 12.18 -1.33
N LEU A 38 4.64 11.53 -0.41
CA LEU A 38 3.44 12.07 0.24
C LEU A 38 3.74 12.84 1.54
N GLY A 39 5.01 12.96 1.92
CA GLY A 39 5.46 13.68 3.12
C GLY A 39 5.17 12.94 4.43
N TRP A 40 5.05 11.61 4.40
CA TRP A 40 4.83 10.82 5.60
C TRP A 40 6.10 10.78 6.46
N VAL A 41 5.92 10.68 7.77
CA VAL A 41 7.04 10.43 8.69
C VAL A 41 7.41 8.96 8.60
N ILE A 42 8.62 8.66 8.14
CA ILE A 42 9.15 7.30 8.01
C ILE A 42 10.30 7.11 9.01
N VAL A 43 10.26 6.03 9.77
CA VAL A 43 11.26 5.67 10.78
C VAL A 43 11.59 4.19 10.63
N ASP A 44 12.86 3.86 10.51
CA ASP A 44 13.39 2.51 10.57
C ASP A 44 13.81 2.14 12.00
N THR A 45 13.81 0.84 12.27
CA THR A 45 14.33 0.25 13.51
C THR A 45 15.67 -0.43 13.23
N PRO A 46 16.52 -0.63 14.24
CA PRO A 46 17.75 -1.42 14.09
C PRO A 46 17.50 -2.83 13.53
N GLU A 47 16.32 -3.39 13.76
CA GLU A 47 15.85 -4.66 13.26
C GLU A 47 15.28 -4.59 11.83
N ALA A 48 15.55 -3.53 11.07
CA ALA A 48 15.08 -3.36 9.69
C ALA A 48 13.54 -3.33 9.50
N ASN A 49 12.75 -3.23 10.57
CA ASN A 49 11.34 -2.87 10.45
C ASN A 49 11.21 -1.38 10.14
N VAL A 50 10.25 -1.03 9.29
CA VAL A 50 9.99 0.36 8.91
C VAL A 50 8.56 0.74 9.27
N HIS A 51 8.41 1.91 9.86
CA HIS A 51 7.17 2.48 10.33
C HIS A 51 6.94 3.82 9.65
N ALA A 52 5.81 3.96 8.97
CA ALA A 52 5.40 5.19 8.32
C ALA A 52 4.08 5.68 8.91
N THR A 53 3.98 6.98 9.18
CA THR A 53 2.76 7.61 9.71
C THR A 53 2.37 8.81 8.87
N SER A 54 1.09 8.92 8.53
CA SER A 54 0.55 10.03 7.74
C SER A 54 0.71 11.38 8.47
N PRO A 55 0.79 12.51 7.74
CA PRO A 55 0.94 13.83 8.35
C PRO A 55 -0.14 14.21 9.37
N ASP A 56 -1.36 13.68 9.20
CA ASP A 56 -2.48 13.89 10.10
C ASP A 56 -2.56 12.86 11.26
N GLY A 57 -1.61 11.92 11.31
CA GLY A 57 -1.51 10.87 12.32
C GLY A 57 -2.60 9.79 12.24
N ARG A 58 -3.41 9.76 11.18
CA ARG A 58 -4.57 8.86 11.07
C ARG A 58 -4.26 7.52 10.45
N VAL A 59 -3.21 7.44 9.65
CA VAL A 59 -2.82 6.21 8.97
C VAL A 59 -1.40 5.84 9.39
N TYR A 60 -1.26 4.59 9.79
CA TYR A 60 0.01 3.95 10.08
C TYR A 60 0.23 2.81 9.08
N VAL A 61 1.43 2.73 8.53
CA VAL A 61 1.89 1.64 7.67
C VAL A 61 3.18 1.08 8.25
N GLY A 62 3.19 -0.20 8.60
CA GLY A 62 4.38 -0.93 9.00
C GLY A 62 4.81 -1.92 7.92
N TRP A 63 6.08 -1.88 7.54
CA TRP A 63 6.77 -2.99 6.91
C TRP A 63 7.57 -3.72 7.99
N LEU A 64 7.15 -4.95 8.32
CA LEU A 64 7.55 -5.64 9.54
C LEU A 64 8.18 -7.02 9.24
N PRO A 65 9.27 -7.09 8.46
CA PRO A 65 9.91 -8.37 8.12
C PRO A 65 10.47 -9.09 9.36
N GLU A 66 10.86 -8.35 10.40
CA GLU A 66 11.53 -8.90 11.59
C GLU A 66 10.64 -8.88 12.84
N ASP A 67 9.37 -8.47 12.72
CA ASP A 67 8.41 -8.59 13.83
C ASP A 67 8.01 -10.06 13.99
N ILE A 68 8.46 -10.69 15.09
CA ILE A 68 8.22 -12.11 15.38
C ILE A 68 6.72 -12.46 15.41
N THR A 69 5.87 -11.54 15.85
CA THR A 69 4.42 -11.77 15.96
C THR A 69 3.75 -11.72 14.59
N ALA A 70 4.11 -10.74 13.75
CA ALA A 70 3.64 -10.63 12.37
C ALA A 70 4.18 -11.80 11.52
N TRP A 71 5.46 -12.13 11.67
CA TRP A 71 6.13 -13.21 10.95
C TRP A 71 5.47 -14.56 11.20
N LYS A 72 5.14 -14.90 12.46
CA LYS A 72 4.42 -16.14 12.81
C LYS A 72 3.05 -16.27 12.11
N ARG A 73 2.47 -15.15 11.69
CA ARG A 73 1.18 -15.07 10.97
C ARG A 73 1.38 -14.93 9.46
N GLY A 74 2.63 -14.93 8.97
CA GLY A 74 2.97 -14.74 7.57
C GLY A 74 2.73 -13.31 7.06
N ILE A 75 2.64 -12.33 7.97
CA ILE A 75 2.36 -10.93 7.68
C ILE A 75 3.66 -10.14 7.64
N VAL A 76 3.84 -9.31 6.61
CA VAL A 76 4.97 -8.39 6.47
C VAL A 76 4.53 -6.93 6.31
N TRP A 77 3.26 -6.69 5.99
CA TRP A 77 2.68 -5.35 5.93
C TRP A 77 1.51 -5.20 6.88
N HIS A 78 1.46 -4.08 7.58
CA HIS A 78 0.38 -3.74 8.49
C HIS A 78 -0.07 -2.30 8.23
N VAL A 79 -1.28 -2.14 7.70
CA VAL A 79 -1.93 -0.84 7.53
C VAL A 79 -3.00 -0.68 8.60
N ARG A 80 -2.90 0.36 9.42
CA ARG A 80 -3.89 0.72 10.43
C ARG A 80 -4.44 2.10 10.14
N VAL A 81 -5.76 2.22 10.13
CA VAL A 81 -6.45 3.49 9.88
C VAL A 81 -7.33 3.84 11.07
N GLN A 82 -7.20 5.09 11.51
CA GLN A 82 -7.98 5.72 12.57
C GLN A 82 -8.66 6.96 11.98
N PRO A 83 -9.84 6.79 11.36
CA PRO A 83 -10.53 7.91 10.71
C PRO A 83 -11.02 8.93 11.75
N ALA A 84 -11.29 10.17 11.31
CA ALA A 84 -11.91 11.19 12.17
C ALA A 84 -13.32 10.79 12.61
N HIS A 85 -14.00 10.06 11.74
CA HIS A 85 -15.37 9.60 11.91
C HIS A 85 -15.48 8.17 11.40
N GLY A 86 -16.18 7.32 12.15
CA GLY A 86 -16.35 5.90 11.83
C GLY A 86 -15.36 4.99 12.55
N ASP A 87 -15.42 3.70 12.21
CA ASP A 87 -14.67 2.66 12.91
C ASP A 87 -13.24 2.54 12.40
N ALA A 88 -12.31 2.36 13.34
CA ALA A 88 -10.93 2.05 13.02
C ALA A 88 -10.82 0.65 12.41
N TRP A 89 -9.89 0.47 11.48
CA TRP A 89 -9.67 -0.80 10.82
C TRP A 89 -8.20 -1.09 10.55
N VAL A 90 -7.93 -2.36 10.27
CA VAL A 90 -6.60 -2.90 9.99
C VAL A 90 -6.67 -3.75 8.73
N GLN A 91 -5.70 -3.56 7.83
CA GLN A 91 -5.44 -4.44 6.69
C GLN A 91 -4.00 -4.94 6.76
N GLU A 92 -3.83 -6.24 6.64
CA GLU A 92 -2.53 -6.90 6.67
C GLU A 92 -2.23 -7.52 5.30
N PHE A 93 -0.96 -7.54 4.90
CA PHE A 93 -0.52 -8.25 3.70
C PHE A 93 0.66 -9.17 4.02
N GLY A 94 0.65 -10.34 3.38
CA GLY A 94 1.64 -11.38 3.63
C GLY A 94 2.86 -11.30 2.75
N ILE A 95 3.84 -12.17 3.02
CA ILE A 95 5.13 -12.21 2.29
C ILE A 95 4.99 -12.43 0.77
N HIS A 96 3.88 -13.03 0.33
CA HIS A 96 3.59 -13.27 -1.08
C HIS A 96 2.85 -12.13 -1.77
N THR A 97 2.50 -11.07 -1.03
CA THR A 97 1.90 -9.87 -1.62
C THR A 97 3.01 -8.99 -2.18
N PRO A 98 3.01 -8.70 -3.51
CA PRO A 98 3.97 -7.77 -4.09
C PRO A 98 3.82 -6.37 -3.49
N SER A 99 4.94 -5.68 -3.27
CA SER A 99 4.95 -4.31 -2.73
C SER A 99 4.17 -3.33 -3.61
N GLU A 100 4.10 -3.58 -4.92
CA GLU A 100 3.29 -2.83 -5.88
C GLU A 100 1.79 -2.88 -5.55
N ALA A 101 1.30 -4.04 -5.12
CA ALA A 101 -0.11 -4.20 -4.76
C ALA A 101 -0.43 -3.39 -3.48
N VAL A 102 0.49 -3.39 -2.53
CA VAL A 102 0.38 -2.59 -1.30
C VAL A 102 0.46 -1.10 -1.63
N ALA A 103 1.40 -0.69 -2.50
CA ALA A 103 1.52 0.70 -2.95
C ALA A 103 0.25 1.17 -3.68
N GLY A 104 -0.33 0.33 -4.55
CA GLY A 104 -1.60 0.63 -5.23
C GLY A 104 -2.77 0.79 -4.24
N PHE A 105 -2.88 -0.11 -3.26
CA PHE A 105 -3.86 0.01 -2.18
C PHE A 105 -3.71 1.33 -1.41
N LEU A 106 -2.49 1.68 -1.02
CA LEU A 106 -2.19 2.91 -0.29
C LEU A 106 -2.45 4.16 -1.13
N ALA A 107 -2.08 4.17 -2.41
CA ALA A 107 -2.34 5.28 -3.32
C ALA A 107 -3.85 5.57 -3.45
N VAL A 108 -4.67 4.53 -3.53
CA VAL A 108 -6.14 4.70 -3.56
C VAL A 108 -6.65 5.19 -2.20
N LEU A 109 -6.16 4.61 -1.10
CA LEU A 109 -6.57 4.98 0.25
C LEU A 109 -6.32 6.47 0.55
N VAL A 110 -5.15 6.99 0.19
CA VAL A 110 -4.78 8.40 0.47
C VAL A 110 -5.46 9.40 -0.46
N THR A 111 -5.73 9.01 -1.71
CA THR A 111 -6.40 9.90 -2.69
C THR A 111 -7.88 10.14 -2.37
N HIS A 112 -8.55 9.20 -1.71
CA HIS A 112 -9.96 9.31 -1.33
C HIS A 112 -10.19 9.98 0.03
N SER A 113 -9.13 10.28 0.79
CA SER A 113 -9.21 10.98 2.08
C SER A 113 -9.36 12.51 1.95
N SER A 114 -9.31 13.04 0.73
CA SER A 114 -9.33 14.49 0.43
C SER A 114 -10.70 15.01 -0.03
N ARG A 115 -11.79 14.30 0.24
CA ARG A 115 -13.13 14.68 -0.25
C ARG A 115 -14.11 15.01 0.87
#